data_AF-A0AAV9Z8D7-F1
#
_entry.id   AF-A0AAV9Z8D7-F1
#
_cell.length_a   1.000
_cell.length_b   1.000
_cell.length_c   1.000
_cell.angle_alpha   90.00
_cell.angle_beta   90.00
_cell.angle_gamma   90.00
#
_symmetry.space_group_name_H-M   'P 1'
#
loop_
_entity.id
_entity.type
_entity.pdbx_description
1 polymer ?
#
loop_
_entity_poly.entity_id
_entity_poly.type
_entity_poly.pdbx_seq_one_letter_code
_entity_poly.pdbx_strand_id
1 'polypeptide(L)'
;MPDKSAANWTADPKDITNLLAFFHSVRSRIGDGGNWDKTVLKEAEVHMAGLGAPVKGGPKVWTAIRNKWKDLHKLHEHFVQIKQKTFVGASGWNYSDELGFNVDDDNREAWGNFVKAHPQFRPFANHGWEHFKTMDEIVPSRARGLYVF
;
A
#
# COMPACT_ATOMS: atom_id res chain seq x y z
N MET A 1 6.45 -23.13 21.04
CA MET A 1 5.38 -22.22 20.56
C MET A 1 6.02 -21.25 19.59
N PRO A 2 5.49 -21.02 18.37
CA PRO A 2 6.05 -20.00 17.51
C PRO A 2 5.90 -18.64 18.21
N ASP A 3 6.99 -17.89 18.21
CA ASP A 3 7.15 -16.62 18.91
C ASP A 3 5.99 -15.66 18.58
N LYS A 4 5.37 -15.07 19.62
CA LYS A 4 4.20 -14.16 19.54
C LYS A 4 4.58 -12.76 19.03
N SER A 5 5.71 -12.62 18.33
CA SER A 5 6.14 -11.34 17.81
C SER A 5 5.23 -10.91 16.65
N ALA A 6 4.92 -9.61 16.57
CA ALA A 6 4.11 -9.10 15.47
C ALA A 6 4.85 -9.28 14.14
N ALA A 7 4.09 -9.53 13.06
CA ALA A 7 4.64 -9.58 11.71
C ALA A 7 5.36 -8.27 11.35
N ASN A 8 6.62 -8.36 10.92
CA ASN A 8 7.35 -7.22 10.38
C ASN A 8 7.33 -7.26 8.85
N TRP A 9 6.88 -6.18 8.21
CA TRP A 9 6.69 -6.10 6.75
C TRP A 9 7.76 -5.28 6.02
N THR A 10 8.71 -4.71 6.75
CA THR A 10 9.73 -3.80 6.20
C THR A 10 11.14 -4.34 6.36
N ALA A 11 11.32 -5.42 7.12
CA ALA A 11 12.62 -6.07 7.30
C ALA A 11 13.08 -6.82 6.04
N ASP A 12 12.14 -7.38 5.28
CA ASP A 12 12.40 -7.90 3.94
C ASP A 12 11.59 -7.10 2.92
N PRO A 13 12.22 -6.32 2.02
CA PRO A 13 11.53 -5.60 0.95
C PRO A 13 10.70 -6.52 0.03
N LYS A 14 11.06 -7.80 -0.06
CA LYS A 14 10.36 -8.77 -0.90
C LYS A 14 9.04 -9.23 -0.30
N ASP A 15 8.81 -9.06 1.01
CA ASP A 15 7.57 -9.53 1.66
C ASP A 15 6.32 -8.92 1.01
N ILE A 16 6.33 -7.59 0.79
CA ILE A 16 5.21 -6.90 0.17
C ILE A 16 5.11 -7.27 -1.31
N THR A 17 6.24 -7.33 -2.01
CA THR A 17 6.29 -7.74 -3.42
C THR A 17 5.70 -9.13 -3.64
N ASN A 18 6.08 -10.11 -2.83
CA ASN A 18 5.58 -11.49 -2.91
C ASN A 18 4.09 -11.56 -2.58
N LEU A 19 3.65 -10.83 -1.55
CA LEU A 19 2.23 -10.77 -1.21
C LEU A 19 1.40 -10.18 -2.35
N LEU A 20 1.86 -9.10 -2.96
CA LEU A 20 1.17 -8.46 -4.07
C LEU A 20 1.22 -9.30 -5.34
N ALA A 21 2.32 -10.02 -5.60
CA ALA A 21 2.39 -10.98 -6.70
C ALA A 21 1.36 -12.10 -6.55
N PHE A 22 1.19 -12.64 -5.32
CA PHE A 22 0.14 -13.60 -5.02
C PHE A 22 -1.24 -13.00 -5.30
N PHE A 23 -1.55 -11.84 -4.73
CA PHE A 23 -2.85 -11.18 -4.92
C PHE A 23 -3.14 -10.81 -6.37
N HIS A 24 -2.14 -10.38 -7.12
CA HIS A 24 -2.27 -10.14 -8.55
C HIS A 24 -2.63 -11.40 -9.32
N SER A 25 -2.06 -12.56 -8.95
CA SER A 25 -2.40 -13.84 -9.61
C SER A 25 -3.84 -14.29 -9.34
N VAL A 26 -4.42 -13.91 -8.20
CA VAL A 26 -5.80 -14.24 -7.82
C VAL A 26 -6.77 -13.06 -7.92
N ARG A 27 -6.40 -11.97 -8.61
CA ARG A 27 -7.16 -10.70 -8.65
C ARG A 27 -8.61 -10.81 -9.11
N SER A 28 -8.94 -11.81 -9.94
CA SER A 28 -10.32 -12.07 -10.36
C SER A 28 -11.26 -12.46 -9.21
N ARG A 29 -10.72 -12.84 -8.05
CA ARG A 29 -11.48 -13.24 -6.84
C ARG A 29 -11.70 -12.08 -5.86
N ILE A 30 -11.23 -10.87 -6.18
CA ILE A 30 -11.39 -9.73 -5.28
C ILE A 30 -12.87 -9.33 -5.20
N GLY A 31 -13.35 -9.01 -3.99
CA GLY A 31 -14.71 -8.51 -3.82
C GLY A 31 -14.86 -7.08 -4.35
N ASP A 32 -16.10 -6.66 -4.61
CA ASP A 32 -16.44 -5.33 -5.17
C ASP A 32 -15.90 -4.13 -4.37
N GLY A 33 -15.61 -4.32 -3.09
CA GLY A 33 -15.01 -3.31 -2.21
C GLY A 33 -13.49 -3.35 -2.13
N GLY A 34 -12.79 -4.06 -3.03
CA GLY A 34 -11.33 -4.19 -3.00
C GLY A 34 -10.81 -4.96 -1.78
N ASN A 35 -11.61 -5.88 -1.24
CA ASN A 35 -11.26 -6.68 -0.07
C ASN A 35 -11.22 -8.18 -0.41
N TRP A 36 -10.31 -8.88 0.28
CA TRP A 36 -10.16 -10.33 0.17
C TRP A 36 -11.01 -11.06 1.20
N ASP A 37 -11.64 -12.15 0.78
CA ASP A 37 -12.31 -13.06 1.69
C ASP A 37 -11.30 -13.84 2.56
N LYS A 38 -11.81 -14.53 3.58
CA LYS A 38 -10.97 -15.31 4.50
C LYS A 38 -10.25 -16.47 3.82
N THR A 39 -10.81 -17.03 2.75
CA THR A 39 -10.24 -18.16 2.02
C THR A 39 -8.97 -17.72 1.29
N VAL A 40 -9.05 -16.64 0.51
CA VAL A 40 -7.90 -16.04 -0.18
C VAL A 40 -6.82 -15.62 0.82
N LEU A 41 -7.19 -15.04 1.97
CA LEU A 41 -6.23 -14.64 2.99
C LEU A 41 -5.48 -15.83 3.63
N LYS A 42 -6.14 -16.98 3.77
CA LYS A 42 -5.47 -18.21 4.24
C LYS A 42 -4.58 -18.83 3.17
N GLU A 43 -4.98 -18.77 1.90
CA GLU A 43 -4.11 -19.18 0.78
C GLU A 43 -2.87 -18.29 0.71
N ALA A 44 -3.01 -16.98 0.91
CA ALA A 44 -1.89 -16.05 1.02
C ALA A 44 -0.96 -16.39 2.20
N GLU A 45 -1.50 -16.78 3.35
CA GLU A 45 -0.72 -17.25 4.50
C GLU A 45 0.12 -18.49 4.15
N VAL A 46 -0.49 -19.48 3.49
CA VAL A 46 0.23 -20.68 3.02
C VAL A 46 1.30 -20.31 2.00
N HIS A 47 0.99 -19.40 1.06
CA HIS A 47 1.95 -18.92 0.08
C HIS A 47 3.15 -18.25 0.76
N MET A 48 2.92 -17.29 1.66
CA MET A 48 3.99 -16.59 2.38
C MET A 48 4.82 -17.53 3.26
N ALA A 49 4.19 -18.52 3.91
CA ALA A 49 4.91 -19.53 4.69
C ALA A 49 5.79 -20.43 3.80
N GLY A 50 5.35 -20.70 2.56
CA GLY A 50 6.12 -21.46 1.57
C GLY A 50 7.37 -20.76 1.06
N LEU A 51 7.51 -19.44 1.26
CA LEU A 51 8.68 -18.65 0.87
C LEU A 51 9.82 -18.69 1.91
N GLY A 52 9.56 -19.24 3.10
CA GLY A 52 10.54 -19.39 4.17
C GLY A 52 10.16 -18.65 5.45
N ALA A 53 11.04 -18.74 6.45
CA ALA A 53 10.86 -18.06 7.73
C ALA A 53 11.03 -16.53 7.57
N PRO A 54 10.21 -15.71 8.28
CA PRO A 54 10.38 -14.27 8.26
C PRO A 54 11.78 -13.84 8.71
N VAL A 55 12.38 -12.88 8.01
CA VAL A 55 13.67 -12.28 8.40
C VAL A 55 13.59 -11.62 9.80
N LYS A 56 12.44 -11.04 10.14
CA LYS A 56 12.16 -10.44 11.44
C LYS A 56 10.67 -10.53 11.79
N GLY A 57 10.39 -10.61 13.09
CA GLY A 57 9.02 -10.66 13.60
C GLY A 57 8.36 -12.01 13.39
N GLY A 58 7.06 -12.07 13.66
CA GLY A 58 6.31 -13.32 13.58
C GLY A 58 5.85 -13.68 12.16
N PRO A 59 5.28 -14.89 11.99
CA PRO A 59 4.74 -15.36 10.73
C PRO A 59 3.69 -14.41 10.13
N LYS A 60 3.62 -14.35 8.80
CA LYS A 60 2.61 -13.59 8.07
C LYS A 60 1.28 -14.36 8.02
N VAL A 61 0.63 -14.52 9.18
CA VAL A 61 -0.69 -15.16 9.27
C VAL A 61 -1.79 -14.34 8.61
N TRP A 62 -2.93 -14.96 8.27
CA TRP A 62 -4.01 -14.32 7.53
C TRP A 62 -4.52 -13.01 8.16
N THR A 63 -4.48 -12.87 9.48
CA THR A 63 -4.86 -11.62 10.18
C THR A 63 -3.85 -10.49 9.93
N ALA A 64 -2.55 -10.80 9.95
CA ALA A 64 -1.48 -9.87 9.65
C ALA A 64 -1.52 -9.45 8.17
N ILE A 65 -1.73 -10.42 7.27
CA ILE A 65 -1.90 -10.17 5.83
C ILE A 65 -3.09 -9.23 5.60
N ARG A 66 -4.25 -9.52 6.21
CA ARG A 66 -5.45 -8.68 6.07
C ARG A 66 -5.21 -7.24 6.51
N ASN A 67 -4.54 -7.04 7.65
CA ASN A 67 -4.25 -5.71 8.16
C ASN A 67 -3.28 -4.98 7.20
N LYS A 68 -2.24 -5.66 6.74
CA LYS A 68 -1.30 -5.10 5.77
C LYS A 68 -1.98 -4.74 4.45
N TRP A 69 -2.86 -5.59 3.94
CA TRP A 69 -3.67 -5.29 2.75
C TRP A 69 -4.49 -4.02 2.92
N LYS A 70 -5.18 -3.85 4.06
CA LYS A 70 -5.95 -2.63 4.34
C LYS A 70 -5.08 -1.38 4.31
N ASP A 71 -3.88 -1.44 4.87
CA ASP A 71 -2.94 -0.31 4.85
C ASP A 71 -2.49 0.02 3.43
N LEU A 72 -2.13 -1.00 2.63
CA LEU A 72 -1.71 -0.84 1.24
C LEU A 72 -2.86 -0.31 0.36
N HIS A 73 -4.06 -0.85 0.54
CA HIS A 73 -5.25 -0.44 -0.20
C HIS A 73 -5.61 1.02 0.10
N LYS A 74 -5.62 1.42 1.38
CA LYS A 74 -5.85 2.81 1.77
C LYS A 74 -4.77 3.75 1.24
N LEU A 75 -3.50 3.33 1.26
CA LEU A 75 -2.41 4.11 0.70
C LEU A 75 -2.59 4.31 -0.82
N HIS A 76 -2.99 3.27 -1.54
CA HIS A 76 -3.33 3.34 -2.96
C HIS A 76 -4.46 4.33 -3.24
N GLU A 77 -5.57 4.23 -2.51
CA GLU A 77 -6.69 5.17 -2.65
C GLU A 77 -6.25 6.62 -2.46
N HIS A 78 -5.37 6.87 -1.49
CA HIS A 78 -4.86 8.22 -1.29
C HIS A 78 -3.94 8.68 -2.44
N PHE A 79 -3.06 7.82 -2.95
CA PHE A 79 -2.23 8.18 -4.10
C PHE A 79 -3.07 8.47 -5.34
N VAL A 80 -4.13 7.69 -5.58
CA VAL A 80 -5.12 7.99 -6.63
C VAL A 80 -5.74 9.37 -6.41
N GLN A 81 -6.16 9.69 -5.18
CA GLN A 81 -6.71 11.01 -4.85
C GLN A 81 -5.71 12.16 -5.01
N ILE A 82 -4.44 11.96 -4.66
CA ILE A 82 -3.37 12.95 -4.85
C ILE A 82 -3.13 13.20 -6.33
N LYS A 83 -3.03 12.13 -7.14
CA LYS A 83 -2.89 12.23 -8.60
C LYS A 83 -4.10 12.94 -9.24
N GLN A 84 -5.31 12.73 -8.69
CA GLN A 84 -6.55 13.37 -9.13
C GLN A 84 -6.81 14.75 -8.49
N LYS A 85 -5.92 15.26 -7.64
CA LYS A 85 -6.09 16.54 -6.92
C LYS A 85 -7.33 16.62 -6.03
N THR A 86 -7.82 15.48 -5.54
CA THR A 86 -8.99 15.38 -4.65
C THR A 86 -8.63 15.07 -3.19
N PHE A 87 -7.36 14.80 -2.88
CA PHE A 87 -6.92 14.52 -1.51
C PHE A 87 -6.89 15.79 -0.65
N VAL A 88 -7.68 15.80 0.42
CA VAL A 88 -7.73 16.91 1.38
C VAL A 88 -6.40 17.02 2.12
N GLY A 89 -5.76 18.20 2.07
CA GLY A 89 -4.48 18.46 2.73
C GLY A 89 -3.24 18.26 1.85
N ALA A 90 -3.39 17.72 0.63
CA ALA A 90 -2.30 17.64 -0.36
C ALA A 90 -2.37 18.75 -1.43
N SER A 91 -3.16 19.81 -1.20
CA SER A 91 -3.17 20.97 -2.10
C SER A 91 -1.77 21.60 -2.14
N GLY A 92 -1.25 21.87 -3.34
CA GLY A 92 0.12 22.34 -3.54
C GLY A 92 1.17 21.23 -3.73
N TRP A 93 0.82 19.97 -3.47
CA TRP A 93 1.71 18.84 -3.72
C TRP A 93 1.46 18.21 -5.09
N ASN A 94 2.53 17.91 -5.82
CA ASN A 94 2.53 17.05 -6.99
C ASN A 94 3.20 15.73 -6.60
N TYR A 95 2.62 14.62 -7.05
CA TYR A 95 3.21 13.30 -6.85
C TYR A 95 3.44 12.64 -8.21
N SER A 96 4.62 12.06 -8.39
CA SER A 96 4.98 11.21 -9.54
C SER A 96 5.56 9.89 -9.05
N ASP A 97 5.46 8.84 -9.86
CA ASP A 97 6.02 7.53 -9.51
C ASP A 97 7.56 7.50 -9.59
N GLU A 98 8.17 8.52 -10.20
CA GLU A 98 9.63 8.65 -10.32
C GLU A 98 10.22 9.47 -9.17
N LEU A 99 9.69 10.68 -8.94
CA LEU A 99 10.25 11.65 -7.99
C LEU A 99 9.52 11.68 -6.65
N GLY A 100 8.45 10.89 -6.48
CA GLY A 100 7.58 11.00 -5.31
C GLY A 100 6.95 12.39 -5.25
N PHE A 101 7.00 13.02 -4.07
CA PHE A 101 6.54 14.39 -3.83
C PHE A 101 7.52 15.49 -4.28
N ASN A 102 8.71 15.11 -4.77
CA ASN A 102 9.78 16.01 -5.22
C ASN A 102 10.11 17.12 -4.20
N VAL A 103 10.44 16.69 -2.98
CA VAL A 103 10.77 17.56 -1.85
C VAL A 103 12.21 18.07 -1.96
N ASP A 104 12.35 19.39 -2.07
CA ASP A 104 13.62 20.12 -2.12
C ASP A 104 13.77 21.01 -0.87
N ASP A 105 14.76 21.91 -0.86
CA ASP A 105 14.98 22.82 0.26
C ASP A 105 13.96 23.95 0.33
N ASP A 106 13.35 24.35 -0.80
CA ASP A 106 12.35 25.41 -0.86
C ASP A 106 11.02 24.99 -0.23
N ASN A 107 10.67 23.70 -0.36
CA ASN A 107 9.40 23.16 0.14
C ASN A 107 9.53 22.25 1.38
N ARG A 108 10.74 22.11 1.95
CA ARG A 108 11.04 21.22 3.09
C ARG A 108 10.20 21.49 4.34
N GLU A 109 9.96 22.76 4.66
CA GLU A 109 9.15 23.14 5.82
C GLU A 109 7.68 22.72 5.61
N ALA A 110 7.13 23.00 4.43
CA ALA A 110 5.78 22.58 4.06
C ALA A 110 5.66 21.04 4.09
N TRP A 111 6.68 20.32 3.62
CA TRP A 111 6.71 18.85 3.70
C TRP A 111 6.66 18.37 5.15
N GLY A 112 7.43 18.99 6.04
CA GLY A 112 7.44 18.70 7.47
C GLY A 112 6.05 18.83 8.09
N ASN A 113 5.28 19.85 7.71
CA ASN A 113 3.91 20.04 8.20
C ASN A 113 2.94 19.04 7.57
N PHE A 114 3.09 18.73 6.28
CA PHE A 114 2.30 17.73 5.58
C PHE A 114 2.45 16.33 6.20
N VAL A 115 3.68 15.87 6.46
CA VAL A 115 3.91 14.53 7.05
C VAL A 115 3.57 14.45 8.54
N LYS A 116 3.48 15.59 9.26
CA LYS A 116 2.90 15.59 10.61
C LYS A 116 1.41 15.23 10.58
N ALA A 117 0.68 15.77 9.59
CA ALA A 117 -0.75 15.46 9.39
C ALA A 117 -0.96 14.10 8.71
N HIS A 118 -0.03 13.68 7.85
CA HIS A 118 -0.13 12.49 7.02
C HIS A 118 1.17 11.66 7.06
N PRO A 119 1.49 11.04 8.22
CA PRO A 119 2.78 10.37 8.44
C PRO A 119 3.03 9.20 7.50
N GLN A 120 1.99 8.59 6.94
CA GLN A 120 2.11 7.52 5.96
C GLN A 120 2.84 7.95 4.67
N PHE A 121 2.85 9.25 4.34
CA PHE A 121 3.53 9.73 3.13
C PHE A 121 5.01 10.01 3.31
N ARG A 122 5.51 10.01 4.55
CA ARG A 122 6.90 10.34 4.88
C ARG A 122 7.95 9.62 4.03
N PRO A 123 7.80 8.32 3.69
CA PRO A 123 8.78 7.61 2.86
C PRO A 123 8.86 8.11 1.41
N PHE A 124 7.84 8.83 0.93
CA PHE A 124 7.68 9.17 -0.49
C PHE A 124 8.10 10.60 -0.84
N ALA A 125 8.88 11.25 0.04
CA ALA A 125 9.35 12.61 -0.17
C ALA A 125 10.03 12.79 -1.54
N ASN A 126 10.94 11.88 -1.88
CA ASN A 126 11.74 11.90 -3.11
C ASN A 126 11.79 10.55 -3.82
N HIS A 127 10.83 9.68 -3.52
CA HIS A 127 10.71 8.35 -4.09
C HIS A 127 9.25 8.04 -4.36
N GLY A 128 8.95 7.55 -5.55
CA GLY A 128 7.62 7.00 -5.80
C GLY A 128 7.39 5.69 -5.06
N TRP A 129 6.13 5.28 -5.04
CA TRP A 129 5.71 4.00 -4.50
C TRP A 129 5.82 2.92 -5.57
N GLU A 130 6.83 2.07 -5.45
CA GLU A 130 7.14 0.97 -6.39
C GLU A 130 5.97 0.02 -6.64
N HIS A 131 5.05 -0.13 -5.68
CA HIS A 131 3.91 -1.04 -5.79
C HIS A 131 2.64 -0.39 -6.37
N PHE A 132 2.66 0.90 -6.69
CA PHE A 132 1.47 1.62 -7.17
C PHE A 132 0.84 0.93 -8.39
N LYS A 133 1.65 0.58 -9.39
CA LYS A 133 1.18 -0.07 -10.61
C LYS A 133 0.51 -1.42 -10.34
N THR A 134 1.16 -2.30 -9.57
CA THR A 134 0.60 -3.61 -9.22
C THR A 134 -0.69 -3.46 -8.41
N MET A 135 -0.78 -2.45 -7.55
CA MET A 135 -2.00 -2.15 -6.80
C MET A 135 -3.15 -1.70 -7.70
N ASP A 136 -2.88 -0.85 -8.69
CA ASP A 136 -3.91 -0.40 -9.65
C ASP A 136 -4.38 -1.55 -10.56
N GLU A 137 -3.52 -2.52 -10.86
CA GLU A 137 -3.92 -3.75 -11.57
C GLU A 137 -4.80 -4.70 -10.72
N ILE A 138 -4.61 -4.73 -9.40
CA ILE A 138 -5.39 -5.56 -8.47
C ILE A 138 -6.72 -4.89 -8.12
N VAL A 139 -6.69 -3.60 -7.82
CA VAL A 139 -7.87 -2.78 -7.51
C VAL A 139 -7.90 -1.64 -8.51
N PRO A 140 -8.52 -1.86 -9.69
CA PRO A 140 -8.65 -0.80 -10.68
C PRO A 140 -9.31 0.40 -10.02
N SER A 141 -8.65 1.55 -10.10
CA SER A 141 -9.22 2.81 -9.67
C SER A 141 -10.55 3.01 -10.41
N ARG A 142 -11.68 2.74 -9.73
CA ARG A 142 -13.00 3.08 -10.26
C ARG A 142 -12.95 4.58 -10.49
N ALA A 143 -13.01 5.01 -11.75
CA ALA A 143 -13.28 6.40 -12.08
C ALA A 143 -14.57 6.75 -11.33
N ARG A 144 -14.44 7.46 -10.20
CA ARG A 144 -15.61 7.99 -9.49
C ARG A 144 -16.28 8.88 -10.52
N GLY A 145 -17.47 8.44 -10.97
CA GLY A 145 -18.17 9.06 -12.08
C GLY A 145 -18.14 10.56 -11.93
N LEU A 146 -17.60 11.23 -12.94
CA LEU A 146 -17.81 12.66 -13.13
C LEU A 146 -19.32 12.87 -13.14
N TYR A 147 -19.87 13.39 -12.03
CA TYR A 147 -21.20 13.96 -12.02
C TYR A 147 -21.13 15.18 -12.95
N VAL A 148 -21.49 14.97 -14.21
CA VAL A 148 -21.79 16.05 -15.15
C VAL A 148 -23.22 16.49 -14.81
N PHE A 149 -23.36 17.68 -14.25
CA PHE A 149 -24.64 18.40 -14.18
C PHE A 149 -24.94 19.08 -15.50
#